data_AF-A0A1I6QWI5-F1
#
_entry.id   AF-A0A1I6QWI5-F1
#
_cell.length_a   1.000
_cell.length_b   1.000
_cell.length_c   1.000
_cell.angle_alpha   90.00
_cell.angle_beta   90.00
_cell.angle_gamma   90.00
#
_symmetry.space_group_name_H-M   'P 1'
#
loop_
_entity.id
_entity.type
_entity.pdbx_description
1 polymer ?
#
loop_
_entity_poly.entity_id
_entity_poly.type
_entity_poly.pdbx_seq_one_letter_code
_entity_poly.pdbx_strand_id
1 'polypeptide(L)'
;MKVQGIPLLRRHWVDNVFRRLRRYASLEQSVIVLLTAEIIAKLYYKASQKSTKSEVLIDLCNQILSDEEKHVQFQSETLHKFAQNRSVLFNRIVYILRRILFEGTLIIVWYQHKPVFKAGGYKLKSYYYECRHEFNLTKKIIANSQ
;
A
#
# COMPACT_ATOMS: atom_id res chain seq x y z
N MET A 1 17.12 -21.33 11.21
CA MET A 1 16.34 -21.13 9.96
C MET A 1 16.46 -22.26 8.92
N LYS A 2 17.40 -23.23 9.01
CA LYS A 2 17.42 -24.45 8.16
C LYS A 2 16.56 -25.62 8.68
N VAL A 3 15.96 -25.51 9.86
CA VAL A 3 15.38 -26.63 10.62
C VAL A 3 13.92 -26.94 10.23
N GLN A 4 13.25 -26.09 9.44
CA GLN A 4 11.79 -26.16 9.25
C GLN A 4 11.34 -26.56 7.83
N GLY A 5 12.25 -26.91 6.91
CA GLY A 5 11.88 -27.43 5.58
C GLY A 5 11.08 -26.48 4.68
N ILE A 6 10.96 -25.20 5.04
CA ILE A 6 10.25 -24.19 4.25
C ILE A 6 11.16 -23.80 3.09
N PRO A 7 10.75 -24.00 1.82
CA PRO A 7 11.55 -23.56 0.68
C PRO A 7 11.78 -22.05 0.79
N LEU A 8 13.06 -21.65 0.81
CA LEU A 8 13.46 -20.25 0.79
C LEU A 8 12.83 -19.59 -0.44
N LEU A 9 11.94 -18.64 -0.17
CA LEU A 9 11.19 -17.91 -1.18
C LEU A 9 12.20 -17.29 -2.16
N ARG A 10 12.28 -17.85 -3.38
CA ARG A 10 13.24 -17.45 -4.41
C ARG A 10 12.98 -15.99 -4.74
N ARG A 11 13.88 -15.11 -4.29
CA ARG A 11 14.12 -13.73 -4.79
C ARG A 11 12.91 -13.16 -5.53
N HIS A 12 11.96 -12.56 -4.80
CA HIS A 12 10.89 -11.87 -5.48
C HIS A 12 11.47 -10.63 -6.17
N TRP A 13 11.08 -10.41 -7.43
CA TRP A 13 11.44 -9.20 -8.18
C TRP A 13 11.06 -7.92 -7.41
N VAL A 14 9.99 -8.02 -6.60
CA VAL A 14 9.55 -7.04 -5.61
C VAL A 14 10.68 -6.67 -4.64
N ASP A 15 11.42 -7.64 -4.09
CA ASP A 15 12.55 -7.38 -3.18
C ASP A 15 13.69 -6.61 -3.85
N ASN A 16 13.94 -6.88 -5.14
CA ASN A 16 14.95 -6.15 -5.90
C ASN A 16 14.51 -4.71 -6.19
N VAL A 17 13.22 -4.50 -6.47
CA VAL A 17 12.62 -3.17 -6.63
C VAL A 17 12.69 -2.39 -5.31
N PHE A 18 12.30 -3.00 -4.18
CA PHE A 18 12.42 -2.39 -2.86
C PHE A 18 13.87 -2.07 -2.48
N ARG A 19 14.83 -2.96 -2.75
CA ARG A 19 16.26 -2.71 -2.51
C ARG A 19 16.83 -1.58 -3.37
N ARG A 20 16.30 -1.38 -4.58
CA ARG A 20 16.78 -0.33 -5.49
C ARG A 20 16.12 1.00 -5.19
N LEU A 21 14.83 1.00 -4.88
CA LEU A 21 14.13 2.14 -4.30
C LEU A 21 14.84 2.61 -3.03
N ARG A 22 15.04 1.74 -2.03
CA ARG A 22 15.69 2.14 -0.77
C ARG A 22 17.13 2.67 -0.93
N ARG A 23 17.85 2.30 -2.00
CA ARG A 23 19.22 2.80 -2.26
C ARG A 23 19.28 4.15 -2.97
N TYR A 24 18.29 4.48 -3.79
CA TYR A 24 18.32 5.67 -4.63
C TYR A 24 17.16 6.65 -4.36
N ALA A 25 16.18 6.25 -3.56
CA ALA A 25 15.02 7.05 -3.25
C ALA A 25 15.31 8.02 -2.09
N SER A 26 14.82 9.24 -2.21
CA SER A 26 14.72 10.14 -1.06
C SER A 26 13.80 9.55 0.01
N LEU A 27 13.86 10.10 1.23
CA LEU A 27 12.95 9.70 2.32
C LEU A 27 11.48 9.86 1.90
N GLU A 28 11.15 10.98 1.26
CA GLU A 28 9.81 11.26 0.71
C GLU A 28 9.36 10.18 -0.30
N GLN A 29 10.21 9.82 -1.26
CA GLN A 29 9.90 8.78 -2.24
C GLN A 29 9.70 7.41 -1.59
N SER A 30 10.49 7.10 -0.56
CA SER A 30 10.32 5.88 0.22
C SER A 30 8.97 5.84 0.94
N VAL A 31 8.56 6.96 1.55
CA VAL A 31 7.24 7.10 2.20
C VAL A 31 6.10 6.98 1.18
N ILE A 32 6.24 7.55 -0.02
CA ILE A 32 5.23 7.41 -1.09
C ILE A 32 5.01 5.94 -1.49
N VAL A 33 6.11 5.18 -1.61
CA VAL A 33 6.06 3.76 -1.96
C VAL A 33 5.43 2.96 -0.83
N LEU A 34 5.81 3.22 0.42
CA LEU A 34 5.23 2.56 1.59
C LEU A 34 3.73 2.84 1.68
N LEU A 35 3.31 4.10 1.56
CA LEU A 35 1.91 4.49 1.66
C LEU A 35 1.07 3.79 0.59
N THR A 36 1.63 3.66 -0.61
CA THR A 36 0.99 2.91 -1.70
C THR A 36 0.84 1.43 -1.34
N ALA A 37 1.88 0.82 -0.80
CA ALA A 37 1.84 -0.58 -0.37
C ALA A 37 0.82 -0.78 0.75
N GLU A 38 0.73 0.13 1.72
CA GLU A 38 -0.19 0.05 2.86
C GLU A 38 -1.65 0.15 2.43
N ILE A 39 -1.99 1.09 1.54
CA ILE A 39 -3.36 1.21 0.98
C ILE A 39 -3.78 -0.11 0.31
N ILE A 40 -2.88 -0.71 -0.47
CA ILE A 40 -3.16 -1.97 -1.17
C ILE A 40 -3.23 -3.13 -0.16
N ALA A 41 -2.35 -3.15 0.84
CA ALA A 41 -2.32 -4.14 1.89
C ALA A 41 -3.62 -4.15 2.71
N LYS A 42 -4.18 -2.97 3.07
CA LYS A 42 -5.48 -2.87 3.73
C LYS A 42 -6.55 -3.64 2.95
N LEU A 43 -6.64 -3.41 1.63
CA LEU A 43 -7.63 -4.11 0.81
C LEU A 43 -7.35 -5.61 0.67
N TYR A 44 -6.08 -5.98 0.56
CA TYR A 44 -5.66 -7.38 0.51
C TYR A 44 -6.02 -8.13 1.79
N TYR A 45 -5.71 -7.60 2.97
CA TYR A 45 -6.04 -8.24 4.24
C TYR A 45 -7.53 -8.27 4.51
N LYS A 46 -8.29 -7.25 4.08
CA LYS A 46 -9.75 -7.25 4.14
C LYS A 46 -10.35 -8.35 3.24
N ALA A 47 -9.80 -8.56 2.05
CA ALA A 47 -10.20 -9.66 1.16
C ALA A 47 -9.80 -11.03 1.74
N SER A 48 -8.58 -11.14 2.28
CA SER A 48 -8.06 -12.35 2.89
C SER A 48 -8.90 -12.78 4.10
N GLN A 49 -9.23 -11.83 4.98
CA GLN A 49 -10.11 -12.03 6.13
C GLN A 49 -11.48 -12.59 5.70
N LYS A 50 -12.09 -12.02 4.65
CA LYS A 50 -13.38 -12.50 4.12
C LYS A 50 -13.30 -13.87 3.46
N SER A 51 -12.10 -14.29 3.03
CA SER A 51 -11.88 -15.56 2.33
C SER A 51 -11.55 -16.73 3.26
N THR A 52 -11.29 -16.48 4.54
CA THR A 52 -10.94 -17.50 5.53
C THR A 52 -12.07 -17.75 6.53
N LYS A 53 -12.09 -18.95 7.13
CA LYS A 53 -12.97 -19.32 8.26
C LYS A 53 -12.21 -19.50 9.57
N SER A 54 -10.89 -19.34 9.56
CA SER A 54 -10.05 -19.49 10.75
C SER A 54 -10.12 -18.22 11.60
N GLU A 55 -10.61 -18.35 12.84
CA GLU A 55 -10.71 -17.24 13.80
C GLU A 55 -9.33 -16.59 14.06
N VAL A 56 -8.29 -17.40 14.26
CA VAL A 56 -6.91 -16.91 14.45
C VAL A 56 -6.44 -16.04 13.28
N LEU A 57 -6.76 -16.44 12.04
CA LEU A 57 -6.36 -15.66 10.87
C LEU A 57 -7.18 -14.37 10.73
N ILE A 58 -8.46 -14.41 11.11
CA ILE A 58 -9.33 -13.22 11.14
C ILE A 58 -8.81 -12.20 12.14
N ASP A 59 -8.42 -12.64 13.33
CA ASP A 59 -7.87 -11.78 14.39
C ASP A 59 -6.53 -11.18 13.99
N LEU A 60 -5.65 -11.98 13.38
CA LEU A 60 -4.39 -11.49 12.84
C LEU A 60 -4.63 -10.43 11.75
N CYS A 61 -5.58 -10.66 10.83
CA CYS A 61 -5.94 -9.67 9.83
C CYS A 61 -6.51 -8.40 10.47
N ASN A 62 -7.34 -8.49 11.51
CA ASN A 62 -7.86 -7.33 12.23
C ASN A 62 -6.74 -6.50 12.85
N GLN A 63 -5.78 -7.15 13.51
CA GLN A 63 -4.64 -6.48 14.11
C GLN A 63 -3.82 -5.75 13.04
N ILE A 64 -3.46 -6.45 11.95
CA ILE A 64 -2.71 -5.85 10.85
C ILE A 64 -3.48 -4.66 10.26
N LEU A 65 -4.78 -4.79 10.01
CA LEU A 65 -5.61 -3.70 9.48
C LEU A 65 -5.63 -2.48 10.41
N SER A 66 -5.66 -2.68 11.73
CA SER A 66 -5.58 -1.60 12.70
C SER A 66 -4.23 -0.89 12.68
N ASP A 67 -3.13 -1.63 12.48
CA ASP A 67 -1.79 -1.07 12.38
C ASP A 67 -1.60 -0.29 11.07
N GLU A 68 -2.11 -0.81 9.95
CA GLU A 68 -2.03 -0.10 8.67
C GLU A 68 -2.81 1.22 8.65
N GLU A 69 -3.92 1.33 9.40
CA GLU A 69 -4.64 2.60 9.58
C GLU A 69 -3.71 3.68 10.17
N LYS A 70 -2.95 3.31 11.21
CA LYS A 70 -2.01 4.21 11.89
C LYS A 70 -0.80 4.52 11.00
N HIS A 71 -0.28 3.54 10.28
CA HIS A 71 0.83 3.77 9.34
C HIS A 71 0.43 4.74 8.22
N VAL A 72 -0.76 4.55 7.63
CA VAL A 72 -1.29 5.43 6.58
C VAL A 72 -1.42 6.86 7.10
N GLN A 73 -1.90 7.05 8.34
CA GLN A 73 -1.97 8.37 8.96
C GLN A 73 -0.57 8.98 9.14
N PHE A 74 0.34 8.25 9.80
CA PHE A 74 1.71 8.71 10.06
C PHE A 74 2.46 9.10 8.78
N GLN A 75 2.32 8.30 7.72
CA GLN A 75 2.95 8.56 6.43
C GLN A 75 2.31 9.73 5.69
N SER A 76 0.98 9.87 5.79
CA SER A 76 0.28 11.03 5.24
C SER A 76 0.72 12.34 5.91
N GLU A 77 0.83 12.35 7.23
CA GLU A 77 1.36 13.51 7.99
C GLU A 77 2.83 13.80 7.64
N THR A 78 3.64 12.76 7.47
CA THR A 78 5.03 12.90 7.05
C THR A 78 5.13 13.55 5.66
N LEU A 79 4.31 13.12 4.70
CA LEU A 79 4.24 13.74 3.37
C LEU A 79 3.70 15.17 3.41
N HIS A 80 2.79 15.48 4.33
CA HIS A 80 2.34 16.86 4.53
C HIS A 80 3.50 17.77 4.93
N LYS A 81 4.33 17.36 5.91
CA LYS A 81 5.51 18.12 6.34
C LYS A 81 6.50 18.37 5.20
N PHE A 82 6.72 17.38 4.33
CA PHE A 82 7.54 17.57 3.12
C PHE A 82 6.91 18.56 2.12
N ALA A 83 5.59 18.56 2.00
CA ALA A 83 4.87 19.44 1.07
C ALA A 83 4.85 20.91 1.54
N GLN A 84 4.84 21.17 2.85
CA GLN A 84 4.85 22.53 3.43
C GLN A 84 6.12 23.32 3.07
N ASN A 85 7.28 22.67 3.04
CA ASN A 85 8.57 23.33 2.81
C ASN A 85 8.92 23.51 1.32
N ARG A 86 7.95 23.36 0.41
CA ARG A 86 8.20 23.24 -1.03
C ARG A 86 7.20 23.98 -1.90
N SER A 87 7.63 24.35 -3.10
CA SER A 87 6.78 25.03 -4.09
C SER A 87 5.59 24.16 -4.54
N VAL A 88 4.47 24.83 -4.80
CA VAL A 88 3.21 24.20 -5.23
C VAL A 88 3.36 23.40 -6.54
N LEU A 89 4.22 23.88 -7.46
CA LEU A 89 4.53 23.20 -8.71
C LEU A 89 5.19 21.84 -8.47
N PHE A 90 6.17 21.77 -7.57
CA PHE A 90 6.83 20.52 -7.26
C PHE A 90 5.89 19.56 -6.53
N ASN A 91 5.06 20.05 -5.61
CA ASN A 91 4.03 19.23 -4.95
C ASN A 91 3.06 18.62 -5.97
N ARG A 92 2.72 19.35 -7.04
CA ARG A 92 1.90 18.82 -8.14
C ARG A 92 2.63 17.72 -8.91
N ILE A 93 3.92 17.88 -9.20
CA ILE A 93 4.74 16.85 -9.87
C ILE A 93 4.80 15.59 -9.02
N VAL A 94 5.11 15.73 -7.72
CA VAL A 94 5.16 14.59 -6.77
C VAL A 94 3.82 13.86 -6.72
N TYR A 95 2.72 14.60 -6.68
CA TYR A 95 1.38 14.01 -6.73
C TYR A 95 1.14 13.21 -8.01
N ILE A 96 1.53 13.74 -9.17
CA ILE A 96 1.39 13.04 -10.46
C ILE A 96 2.22 11.74 -10.45
N LEU A 97 3.48 11.81 -10.00
CA LEU A 97 4.36 10.65 -9.89
C LEU A 97 3.78 9.59 -8.95
N ARG A 98 3.32 10.01 -7.77
CA ARG A 98 2.65 9.13 -6.81
C ARG A 98 1.41 8.46 -7.42
N ARG A 99 0.59 9.20 -8.18
CA ARG A 99 -0.58 8.66 -8.86
C ARG A 99 -0.21 7.62 -9.91
N ILE A 100 0.81 7.90 -10.73
CA ILE A 100 1.29 6.95 -11.75
C ILE A 100 1.80 5.67 -11.09
N LEU A 101 2.60 5.80 -10.03
CA LEU A 101 3.12 4.67 -9.26
C LEU A 101 1.96 3.84 -8.69
N PHE A 102 0.99 4.51 -8.07
CA PHE A 102 -0.20 3.86 -7.50
C PHE A 102 -1.00 3.07 -8.55
N GLU A 103 -1.38 3.69 -9.66
CA GLU A 103 -2.13 3.02 -10.72
C GLU A 103 -1.35 1.84 -11.32
N GLY A 104 -0.04 1.98 -11.53
CA GLY A 104 0.82 0.89 -11.98
C GLY A 104 0.83 -0.29 -11.01
N THR A 105 0.97 -0.01 -9.71
CA THR A 105 0.95 -1.06 -8.67
C THR A 105 -0.40 -1.75 -8.57
N LEU A 106 -1.53 -1.03 -8.71
CA LEU A 106 -2.86 -1.63 -8.69
C LEU A 106 -3.06 -2.67 -9.78
N ILE A 107 -2.58 -2.37 -11.00
CA ILE A 107 -2.65 -3.28 -12.14
C ILE A 107 -1.86 -4.55 -11.83
N ILE A 108 -0.60 -4.40 -11.41
CA ILE A 108 0.30 -5.51 -11.11
C ILE A 108 -0.28 -6.41 -10.01
N VAL A 109 -0.70 -5.82 -8.89
CA VAL A 109 -1.23 -6.56 -7.73
C VAL A 109 -2.53 -7.28 -8.09
N TRP A 110 -3.40 -6.66 -8.88
CA TRP A 110 -4.59 -7.34 -9.36
C TRP A 110 -4.23 -8.59 -10.18
N TYR A 111 -3.33 -8.48 -11.15
CA TYR A 111 -2.93 -9.63 -11.97
C TYR A 111 -2.36 -10.78 -11.13
N GLN A 112 -1.58 -10.45 -10.11
CA GLN A 112 -0.93 -11.44 -9.25
C GLN A 112 -1.87 -12.06 -8.19
N HIS A 113 -2.79 -11.27 -7.61
CA HIS A 113 -3.60 -11.66 -6.46
C HIS A 113 -5.11 -11.70 -6.72
N LYS A 114 -5.57 -11.60 -7.98
CA LYS A 114 -7.01 -11.72 -8.34
C LYS A 114 -7.75 -12.90 -7.69
N PRO A 115 -7.16 -14.10 -7.46
CA PRO A 115 -7.92 -15.19 -6.84
C PRO A 115 -8.31 -14.87 -5.40
N VAL A 116 -7.41 -14.24 -4.64
CA VAL A 116 -7.65 -13.83 -3.24
C VAL A 116 -8.73 -12.76 -3.20
N PHE A 117 -8.62 -11.73 -4.04
CA PHE A 117 -9.63 -10.67 -4.12
C PHE A 117 -11.01 -11.22 -4.49
N LYS A 118 -11.09 -12.12 -5.48
CA LYS A 118 -12.35 -12.76 -5.85
C LYS A 118 -12.93 -13.62 -4.73
N ALA A 119 -12.09 -14.36 -4.01
CA ALA A 119 -12.51 -15.16 -2.85
C ALA A 119 -13.06 -14.27 -1.73
N GLY A 120 -12.51 -13.06 -1.54
CA GLY A 120 -13.04 -12.05 -0.63
C GLY A 120 -14.25 -11.25 -1.15
N GLY A 121 -14.80 -11.61 -2.32
CA GLY A 121 -15.98 -10.96 -2.92
C GLY A 121 -15.70 -9.73 -3.78
N TYR A 122 -14.43 -9.40 -4.04
CA TYR A 122 -14.08 -8.22 -4.83
C TYR A 122 -14.13 -8.48 -6.34
N LYS A 123 -14.78 -7.55 -7.06
CA LYS A 123 -14.70 -7.44 -8.53
C LYS A 123 -13.64 -6.40 -8.89
N LEU A 124 -13.10 -6.47 -10.11
CA LEU A 124 -12.11 -5.51 -10.62
C LEU A 124 -12.54 -4.05 -10.35
N LYS A 125 -13.78 -3.69 -10.73
CA LYS A 125 -14.31 -2.34 -10.52
C LYS A 125 -14.35 -1.91 -9.05
N SER A 126 -14.78 -2.81 -8.15
CA SER A 126 -14.87 -2.53 -6.71
C SER A 126 -13.47 -2.43 -6.08
N TYR A 127 -12.54 -3.30 -6.45
CA TYR A 127 -11.13 -3.21 -6.04
C TYR A 127 -10.50 -1.87 -6.45
N TYR A 128 -10.63 -1.48 -7.72
CA TYR A 128 -10.09 -0.20 -8.20
C TYR A 128 -10.76 1.00 -7.51
N TYR A 129 -12.08 0.93 -7.29
CA TYR A 129 -12.82 1.99 -6.63
C TYR A 129 -12.37 2.18 -5.18
N GLU A 130 -12.31 1.11 -4.38
CA GLU A 130 -11.91 1.19 -2.98
C GLU A 130 -10.45 1.64 -2.82
N CYS A 131 -9.53 1.08 -3.62
CA CYS A 131 -8.13 1.53 -3.62
C CYS A 131 -8.01 3.03 -3.97
N ARG A 132 -8.70 3.51 -5.01
CA ARG A 132 -8.69 4.93 -5.38
C ARG A 132 -9.37 5.80 -4.33
N HIS A 133 -10.39 5.29 -3.65
CA HIS A 133 -11.05 5.98 -2.56
C HIS A 133 -10.07 6.23 -1.42
N GLU A 134 -9.40 5.19 -0.92
CA GLU A 134 -8.34 5.28 0.10
C GLU A 134 -7.19 6.22 -0.33
N PHE A 135 -6.76 6.13 -1.59
CA PHE A 135 -5.75 7.05 -2.12
C PHE A 135 -6.20 8.51 -2.12
N ASN A 136 -7.48 8.79 -2.41
CA ASN A 136 -8.03 10.13 -2.35
C ASN A 136 -8.24 10.61 -0.91
N LEU A 137 -8.53 9.72 0.04
CA LEU A 137 -8.59 10.06 1.47
C LEU A 137 -7.21 10.49 1.97
N THR A 138 -6.16 9.72 1.68
CA THR A 138 -4.79 10.10 2.05
C THR A 138 -4.36 11.42 1.42
N LYS A 139 -4.80 11.71 0.19
CA LYS A 139 -4.60 13.04 -0.41
C LYS A 139 -5.25 14.16 0.41
N LYS A 140 -6.47 13.95 0.92
CA LYS A 140 -7.15 14.94 1.77
C LYS A 140 -6.41 15.12 3.09
N ILE A 141 -5.94 14.04 3.71
CA ILE A 141 -5.11 14.12 4.94
C ILE A 141 -3.85 14.94 4.65
N ILE A 142 -3.12 14.61 3.59
CA ILE A 142 -1.92 15.35 3.16
C ILE A 142 -2.23 16.81 2.80
N ALA A 143 -3.46 17.18 2.46
CA ALA A 143 -3.84 18.56 2.18
C ALA A 143 -4.33 19.32 3.43
N ASN A 144 -4.96 18.62 4.38
CA ASN A 144 -5.70 19.19 5.51
C ASN A 144 -5.01 19.01 6.88
N SER A 145 -3.81 18.42 6.95
CA SER A 145 -3.02 18.34 8.20
C SER A 145 -2.47 19.72 8.63
N GLN A 146 -3.36 20.69 8.85
CA GLN A 146 -3.06 21.96 9.52
C GLN A 146 -3.17 21.83 11.03
#